data_AF-A0A942S7P6-F1
#
_entry.id   AF-A0A942S7P6-F1
#
_cell.length_a   1.000
_cell.length_b   1.000
_cell.length_c   1.000
_cell.angle_alpha   90.00
_cell.angle_beta   90.00
_cell.angle_gamma   90.00
#
_symmetry.space_group_name_H-M   'P 1'
#
loop_
_entity.id
_entity.type
_entity.pdbx_description
1 polymer ?
#
loop_
_entity_poly.entity_id
_entity_poly.type
_entity_poly.pdbx_seq_one_letter_code
_entity_poly.pdbx_strand_id
1 'polypeptide(L)'
;MEEKTFVEENLVREISNSLSHASGWMKFLGIVMIIYGVMMALTIVGIIIAWLPIWLGIIVYQAAKNSKTATLTGDKFMLMKSLQNINNYFTISGILLIISILLSVLFVVIVVLTGFAFENLATYLDSM
;
A
#
# COMPACT_ATOMS: atom_id res chain seq x y z
N MET A 1 22.09 35.85 -2.95
CA MET A 1 21.84 34.42 -3.30
C MET A 1 21.51 33.60 -2.06
N GLU A 2 22.18 33.82 -0.91
CA GLU A 2 21.84 33.18 0.38
C GLU A 2 20.41 33.42 0.88
N GLU A 3 19.85 34.62 0.66
CA GLU A 3 18.47 34.90 1.10
C GLU A 3 17.44 34.00 0.41
N LYS A 4 17.60 33.74 -0.90
CA LYS A 4 16.68 32.89 -1.66
C LYS A 4 16.76 31.43 -1.23
N THR A 5 17.96 30.93 -0.93
CA THR A 5 18.15 29.55 -0.45
C THR A 5 17.59 29.39 0.95
N PHE A 6 17.77 30.37 1.83
CA PHE A 6 17.17 30.36 3.16
C PHE A 6 15.64 30.36 3.12
N VAL A 7 15.02 31.16 2.24
CA VAL A 7 13.56 31.15 2.04
C VAL A 7 13.10 29.79 1.51
N GLU A 8 13.79 29.21 0.52
CA GLU A 8 13.46 27.89 -0.03
C GLU A 8 13.53 26.78 1.03
N GLU A 9 14.58 26.75 1.84
CA GLU A 9 14.73 25.78 2.93
C GLU A 9 13.59 25.89 3.95
N ASN A 10 13.22 27.10 4.37
CA ASN A 10 12.12 27.29 5.32
C ASN A 10 10.77 26.85 4.73
N LEU A 11 10.51 27.15 3.45
CA LEU A 11 9.32 26.66 2.75
C LEU A 11 9.28 25.14 2.68
N VAL A 12 10.41 24.49 2.37
CA VAL A 12 10.51 23.03 2.36
C VAL A 12 10.22 22.47 3.75
N ARG A 13 10.76 23.08 4.81
CA ARG A 13 10.47 22.65 6.18
C ARG A 13 9.00 22.78 6.52
N GLU A 14 8.38 23.90 6.18
CA GLU A 14 6.96 24.15 6.44
C GLU A 14 6.05 23.14 5.73
N ILE A 15 6.27 22.92 4.42
CA ILE A 15 5.49 21.97 3.62
C ILE A 15 5.72 20.53 4.11
N SER A 16 6.98 20.16 4.34
CA SER A 16 7.32 18.80 4.79
C SER A 16 6.85 18.52 6.22
N ASN A 17 6.60 19.54 7.04
CA ASN A 17 6.16 19.38 8.43
C ASN A 17 4.83 18.62 8.53
N SER A 18 3.86 18.93 7.66
CA SER A 18 2.59 18.19 7.62
C SER A 18 2.81 16.71 7.32
N LEU A 19 3.73 16.41 6.41
CA LEU A 19 4.03 15.04 6.02
C LEU A 19 4.85 14.30 7.10
N SER A 20 5.69 15.05 7.84
CA SER A 20 6.51 14.53 8.92
C SER A 20 5.66 14.11 10.12
N HIS A 21 4.56 14.81 10.42
CA HIS A 21 3.60 14.37 11.43
C HIS A 21 2.96 13.01 11.09
N ALA A 22 2.72 12.74 9.80
CA ALA A 22 2.23 11.44 9.34
C ALA A 22 3.33 10.35 9.27
N SER A 23 4.61 10.70 9.46
CA SER A 23 5.74 9.77 9.33
C SER A 23 5.71 8.60 10.33
N GLY A 24 5.15 8.81 11.52
CA GLY A 24 4.95 7.74 12.51
C GLY A 24 4.03 6.64 11.95
N TRP A 25 2.86 7.04 11.46
CA TRP A 25 1.87 6.14 10.86
C TRP A 25 2.37 5.48 9.59
N MET A 26 3.06 6.23 8.73
CA MET A 26 3.68 5.67 7.53
C MET A 26 4.71 4.57 7.86
N LYS A 27 5.58 4.79 8.87
CA LYS A 27 6.53 3.74 9.30
C LYS A 27 5.83 2.53 9.87
N PHE A 28 4.84 2.74 10.73
CA PHE A 28 4.05 1.66 11.30
C PHE A 28 3.38 0.82 10.20
N LEU A 29 2.69 1.48 9.28
CA LEU A 29 2.02 0.82 8.15
C LEU A 29 3.03 0.06 7.29
N GLY A 30 4.17 0.66 6.95
CA GLY A 30 5.21 0.01 6.16
C GLY A 30 5.76 -1.27 6.82
N ILE A 31 6.03 -1.22 8.12
CA ILE A 31 6.51 -2.38 8.89
C ILE A 31 5.43 -3.48 8.94
N VAL A 32 4.18 -3.11 9.21
CA VAL A 32 3.06 -4.06 9.25
C VAL A 32 2.86 -4.74 7.89
N MET A 33 2.95 -3.99 6.78
CA MET A 33 2.84 -4.55 5.42
C MET A 33 3.97 -5.53 5.11
N ILE A 34 5.20 -5.25 5.54
CA ILE A 34 6.33 -6.15 5.37
C ILE A 34 6.10 -7.45 6.16
N ILE A 35 5.72 -7.34 7.44
CA ILE A 35 5.44 -8.52 8.28
C ILE A 35 4.30 -9.36 7.67
N TYR A 36 3.22 -8.71 7.23
CA TYR A 36 2.11 -9.38 6.57
C TYR A 36 2.55 -10.10 5.28
N GLY A 37 3.37 -9.45 4.45
CA GLY A 37 3.92 -10.08 3.26
C GLY A 37 4.82 -11.27 3.55
N VAL A 38 5.65 -11.20 4.60
CA VAL A 38 6.46 -12.34 5.05
C VAL A 38 5.58 -13.50 5.50
N MET A 39 4.51 -13.24 6.27
CA MET A 39 3.56 -14.28 6.67
C MET A 39 2.87 -14.92 5.46
N MET A 40 2.54 -14.13 4.44
CA MET A 40 1.95 -14.63 3.19
C MET A 40 2.94 -15.51 2.41
N ALA A 41 4.23 -15.13 2.38
CA ALA A 41 5.28 -15.88 1.69
C ALA A 41 5.51 -17.30 2.25
N LEU A 42 5.05 -17.59 3.48
CA LEU A 42 5.11 -18.93 4.07
C LEU A 42 4.19 -19.94 3.37
N THR A 43 3.25 -19.48 2.55
CA THR A 43 2.36 -20.34 1.77
C THR A 43 2.88 -20.50 0.33
N ILE A 44 2.70 -21.69 -0.26
CA ILE A 44 3.15 -21.99 -1.64
C ILE A 44 2.56 -21.00 -2.65
N VAL A 45 1.28 -20.64 -2.48
CA VAL A 45 0.60 -19.65 -3.32
C VAL A 45 1.08 -18.24 -3.01
N GLY A 46 1.27 -17.93 -1.73
CA GLY A 46 1.60 -16.59 -1.28
C GLY A 46 3.00 -16.13 -1.67
N ILE A 47 3.96 -17.01 -1.92
CA ILE A 47 5.30 -16.60 -2.40
C ILE A 47 5.23 -15.83 -3.74
N ILE A 48 4.24 -16.13 -4.59
CA ILE A 48 4.05 -15.47 -5.89
C ILE A 48 3.49 -14.06 -5.73
N ILE A 49 2.77 -13.78 -4.65
CA ILE A 49 2.04 -12.52 -4.43
C ILE A 49 2.69 -11.64 -3.36
N ALA A 50 3.40 -12.24 -2.41
CA ALA A 50 3.98 -11.60 -1.23
C ALA A 50 4.98 -10.48 -1.54
N TRP A 51 5.60 -10.48 -2.71
CA TRP A 51 6.53 -9.42 -3.12
C TRP A 51 5.85 -8.05 -3.23
N LEU A 52 4.56 -7.99 -3.59
CA LEU A 52 3.79 -6.75 -3.70
C LEU A 52 3.65 -6.02 -2.36
N PRO A 53 3.06 -6.61 -1.30
CA PRO A 53 2.93 -5.95 0.00
C PRO A 53 4.28 -5.62 0.65
N ILE A 54 5.30 -6.46 0.47
CA ILE A 54 6.65 -6.18 1.00
C ILE A 54 7.23 -4.93 0.32
N TRP A 55 7.15 -4.85 -1.01
CA TRP A 55 7.69 -3.71 -1.75
C TRP A 55 6.94 -2.41 -1.43
N LEU A 56 5.61 -2.46 -1.33
CA LEU A 56 4.80 -1.30 -0.92
C LEU A 56 5.15 -0.85 0.50
N GLY A 57 5.35 -1.78 1.43
CA GLY A 57 5.77 -1.45 2.78
C GLY A 57 7.11 -0.72 2.84
N ILE A 58 8.06 -1.15 2.00
CA ILE A 58 9.37 -0.48 1.86
C ILE A 58 9.21 0.95 1.30
N ILE A 59 8.34 1.17 0.31
CA ILE A 59 8.10 2.49 -0.27
C ILE A 59 7.56 3.47 0.77
N VAL A 60 6.53 3.07 1.52
CA VAL A 60 5.92 3.93 2.55
C VAL A 60 6.90 4.22 3.68
N TYR A 61 7.70 3.22 4.08
CA TYR A 61 8.76 3.41 5.06
C TYR A 61 9.80 4.44 4.58
N GLN A 62 10.21 4.36 3.31
CA GLN A 62 11.12 5.34 2.71
C GLN A 62 10.50 6.73 2.59
N ALA A 63 9.22 6.83 2.23
CA ALA A 63 8.49 8.10 2.22
C ALA A 63 8.57 8.79 3.59
N ALA A 64 8.28 8.04 4.65
CA ALA A 64 8.34 8.54 6.03
C ALA A 64 9.75 9.00 6.43
N LYS A 65 10.78 8.22 6.08
CA LYS A 65 12.17 8.58 6.35
C LYS A 65 12.56 9.88 5.64
N ASN A 66 12.28 9.98 4.34
CA ASN A 66 12.65 11.13 3.52
C ASN A 66 11.88 12.40 3.93
N SER A 67 10.62 12.28 4.33
CA SER A 67 9.83 13.40 4.86
C SER A 67 10.46 13.98 6.12
N LYS A 68 10.84 13.13 7.08
CA LYS A 68 11.49 13.60 8.31
C LYS A 68 12.84 14.25 8.04
N THR A 69 13.63 13.69 7.11
CA THR A 69 14.88 14.31 6.68
C THR A 69 14.64 15.69 6.06
N ALA A 70 13.67 15.82 5.14
CA ALA A 70 13.36 17.10 4.51
C ALA A 70 12.95 18.18 5.52
N THR A 71 12.22 17.82 6.58
CA THR A 71 11.84 18.76 7.65
C THR A 71 13.03 19.18 8.50
N LEU A 72 14.00 18.30 8.72
CA LEU A 72 15.20 18.62 9.52
C LEU A 72 16.21 19.43 8.71
N THR A 73 16.41 19.10 7.44
CA THR A 73 17.46 19.71 6.62
C THR A 73 16.98 20.88 5.78
N GLY A 74 15.68 20.96 5.44
CA GLY A 74 15.18 21.89 4.41
C GLY A 74 15.50 21.43 2.98
N ASP A 75 15.92 20.17 2.79
CA ASP A 75 16.30 19.65 1.49
C ASP A 75 15.07 19.33 0.60
N LYS A 76 14.90 20.14 -0.44
CA LYS A 76 13.86 19.98 -1.46
C LYS A 76 13.88 18.63 -2.16
N PHE A 77 15.05 18.08 -2.44
CA PHE A 77 15.18 16.79 -3.11
C PHE A 77 14.61 15.67 -2.25
N MET A 78 14.84 15.71 -0.93
CA MET A 78 14.27 14.74 0.01
C MET A 78 12.75 14.86 0.11
N LEU A 79 12.20 16.09 0.08
CA LEU A 79 10.76 16.31 0.04
C LEU A 79 10.14 15.73 -1.25
N MET A 80 10.71 16.04 -2.41
CA MET A 80 10.25 15.52 -3.69
C MET A 80 10.28 13.98 -3.73
N LYS A 81 11.36 13.38 -3.23
CA LYS A 81 11.49 11.92 -3.13
C LYS A 81 10.45 11.31 -2.20
N SER A 82 10.14 11.97 -1.08
CA SER A 82 9.09 11.53 -0.17
C SER A 82 7.71 11.54 -0.85
N LEU A 83 7.39 12.64 -1.55
CA LEU A 83 6.13 12.78 -2.29
C LEU A 83 6.01 11.76 -3.43
N GLN A 84 7.09 11.52 -4.18
CA GLN A 84 7.11 10.48 -5.23
C GLN A 84 6.82 9.09 -4.66
N ASN A 85 7.43 8.75 -3.52
CA ASN A 85 7.17 7.47 -2.87
C ASN A 85 5.70 7.35 -2.43
N ILE A 86 5.10 8.42 -1.92
CA ILE A 86 3.67 8.44 -1.55
C ILE A 86 2.78 8.27 -2.78
N ASN A 87 3.08 9.00 -3.86
CA ASN A 87 2.33 8.88 -5.11
C ASN A 87 2.40 7.46 -5.67
N ASN A 88 3.59 6.85 -5.68
CA ASN A 88 3.77 5.47 -6.10
C ASN A 88 2.92 4.53 -5.23
N TYR A 89 3.03 4.64 -3.91
CA TYR A 89 2.25 3.83 -2.98
C TYR A 89 0.74 3.89 -3.25
N PHE A 90 0.16 5.09 -3.37
CA PHE A 90 -1.27 5.24 -3.63
C PHE A 90 -1.67 4.78 -5.02
N THR A 91 -0.84 5.03 -6.04
CA THR A 91 -1.11 4.58 -7.42
C THR A 91 -1.20 3.07 -7.49
N ILE A 92 -0.21 2.37 -6.93
CA ILE A 92 -0.17 0.91 -6.94
C ILE A 92 -1.29 0.35 -6.06
N SER A 93 -1.52 0.92 -4.88
CA SER A 93 -2.61 0.49 -3.99
C SER A 93 -3.97 0.66 -4.65
N GLY A 94 -4.19 1.75 -5.40
CA GLY A 94 -5.41 1.99 -6.17
C GLY A 94 -5.62 0.94 -7.27
N ILE A 95 -4.57 0.60 -8.02
CA ILE A 95 -4.64 -0.46 -9.04
C ILE A 95 -4.96 -1.81 -8.40
N LEU A 96 -4.28 -2.17 -7.29
CA LEU A 96 -4.53 -3.41 -6.56
C LEU A 96 -5.95 -3.47 -5.98
N LEU A 97 -6.48 -2.34 -5.51
CA LEU A 97 -7.85 -2.25 -5.01
C LEU A 97 -8.86 -2.59 -6.11
N ILE A 98 -8.69 -2.03 -7.31
CA ILE A 98 -9.57 -2.31 -8.46
C ILE A 98 -9.51 -3.79 -8.83
N ILE A 99 -8.32 -4.36 -8.95
CA ILE A 99 -8.13 -5.78 -9.25
C ILE A 99 -8.80 -6.65 -8.17
N SER A 100 -8.64 -6.29 -6.91
CA SER A 100 -9.21 -7.04 -5.77
C SER A 100 -10.74 -7.00 -5.77
N ILE A 101 -11.34 -5.86 -6.14
CA ILE A 101 -12.81 -5.73 -6.29
C ILE A 101 -13.31 -6.59 -7.46
N LEU A 102 -12.62 -6.61 -8.59
CA LEU A 102 -13.01 -7.44 -9.74
C LEU A 102 -12.96 -8.93 -9.38
N LEU A 103 -11.89 -9.37 -8.73
CA LEU A 103 -11.74 -10.76 -8.30
C LEU A 103 -12.76 -11.15 -7.23
N SER A 104 -13.08 -10.26 -6.28
CA SER A 104 -14.06 -10.55 -5.24
C SER A 104 -15.47 -10.72 -5.81
N VAL A 105 -15.87 -9.88 -6.77
CA VAL A 105 -17.17 -10.01 -7.46
C VAL A 105 -17.24 -11.34 -8.21
N LEU A 106 -16.20 -11.70 -8.98
CA LEU A 106 -16.14 -12.99 -9.68
C LEU A 106 -16.22 -14.17 -8.71
N PHE A 107 -15.48 -14.11 -7.60
CA PHE A 107 -15.49 -15.15 -6.58
C PHE A 107 -16.88 -15.34 -5.96
N VAL A 108 -17.56 -14.25 -5.61
CA VAL A 108 -18.93 -14.30 -5.07
C VAL A 108 -19.89 -14.94 -6.07
N VAL A 109 -19.83 -14.56 -7.36
CA VAL A 109 -20.68 -15.16 -8.39
C VAL A 109 -20.45 -16.67 -8.50
N ILE A 110 -19.19 -17.11 -8.49
CA ILE A 110 -18.86 -18.54 -8.58
C ILE A 110 -19.38 -19.30 -7.35
N VAL A 111 -19.15 -18.79 -6.14
CA VAL A 111 -19.61 -19.43 -4.90
C VAL A 111 -21.14 -19.53 -4.86
N VAL A 112 -21.84 -18.49 -5.27
CA VAL A 112 -23.30 -18.47 -5.31
C VAL A 112 -23.82 -19.50 -6.34
N LEU A 113 -23.31 -19.49 -7.57
CA LEU A 113 -23.74 -20.43 -8.61
C LEU A 113 -23.45 -21.88 -8.25
N THR A 114 -22.26 -22.16 -7.70
CA THR A 114 -21.88 -23.51 -7.29
C THR A 114 -22.70 -24.01 -6.10
N GLY A 115 -22.99 -23.14 -5.12
CA GLY A 115 -23.89 -23.45 -4.02
C GLY A 115 -25.30 -23.82 -4.50
N PHE A 116 -25.88 -22.99 -5.36
CA PHE A 116 -27.20 -23.28 -5.96
C PHE A 116 -27.20 -24.55 -6.81
N ALA A 117 -26.15 -24.79 -7.60
CA ALA A 117 -26.06 -26.01 -8.41
C ALA A 117 -25.96 -27.27 -7.54
N PHE A 118 -25.22 -27.21 -6.43
CA PHE A 118 -25.07 -28.32 -5.50
C PHE A 118 -26.37 -28.67 -4.78
N GLU A 119 -27.12 -27.67 -4.30
CA GLU A 119 -28.43 -27.88 -3.65
C GLU A 119 -29.44 -28.54 -4.60
N ASN A 120 -29.49 -28.07 -5.84
CA ASN A 120 -30.34 -28.68 -6.86
C ASN A 120 -29.95 -30.14 -7.12
N LEU A 121 -28.66 -30.42 -7.30
CA LEU A 121 -28.17 -31.78 -7.52
C LEU A 121 -28.51 -32.72 -6.35
N ALA A 122 -28.33 -32.27 -5.11
CA ALA A 122 -28.68 -33.05 -3.92
C ALA A 122 -30.18 -33.40 -3.89
N THR A 123 -31.03 -32.41 -4.20
CA THR A 123 -32.49 -32.63 -4.28
C THR A 123 -32.88 -33.64 -5.35
N TYR A 124 -32.23 -33.61 -6.52
CA TYR A 124 -32.48 -34.60 -7.57
C TYR A 124 -32.11 -36.02 -7.15
N LEU A 125 -31.01 -36.20 -6.41
CA LEU A 125 -30.56 -37.51 -5.95
C LEU A 125 -31.47 -38.10 -4.87
N ASP A 126 -31.98 -37.29 -3.95
CA ASP A 126 -32.93 -37.73 -2.90
C ASP A 126 -34.30 -38.13 -3.45
N SER A 127 -34.64 -37.70 -4.67
CA SER A 127 -35.91 -37.99 -5.33
C SER A 127 -35.93 -39.28 -6.17
N MET A 128 -34.80 -40.00 -6.27
CA MET A 128 -34.66 -41.29 -6.98
C MET A 128 -34.72 -42.47 -6.01
#